data_AF-I8A9V8-F1
#
_entry.id   AF-I8A9V8-F1
#
_cell.length_a   1.000
_cell.length_b   1.000
_cell.length_c   1.000
_cell.angle_alpha   90.00
_cell.angle_beta   90.00
_cell.angle_gamma   90.00
#
_symmetry.space_group_name_H-M   'P 1'
#
loop_
_entity.id
_entity.type
_entity.pdbx_description
1 polymer ?
#
loop_
_entity_poly.entity_id
_entity_poly.type
_entity_poly.pdbx_seq_one_letter_code
_entity_poly.pdbx_strand_id
1 'polypeptide(L)'
;MASAKLVSFKYGEIPVGAIKPRGWVKDQLRLAADGLAGHMFEFYRYVKNSSWLGGSEEYSELNEAAPYWYNGIVPLAYTLNDERLKAQASQFLDYVITHQADDGWLGPETTKETRGLWARCLLLLGMAAHAQAEPGRRDEIINSMLRFTRLAHIMIQNDYQGYLSHEGDRFDPLKFGLARAHELSTTLQWLYENVAEENRSVIWDTMDLMWTGAEIGGRDWSKFFVPGAFPTSASIKPQPNFQHGINVAQG
;
A
#
# COMPACT_ATOMS: atom_id res chain seq x y z
N MET A 1 -31.47 20.99 -8.14
CA MET A 1 -31.33 20.36 -6.81
C MET A 1 -30.03 20.83 -6.22
N ALA A 2 -30.00 21.30 -4.96
CA ALA A 2 -28.72 21.61 -4.31
C ALA A 2 -27.91 20.31 -4.19
N SER A 3 -26.67 20.32 -4.67
CA SER A 3 -25.77 19.18 -4.53
C SER A 3 -25.65 18.83 -3.05
N ALA A 4 -25.87 17.56 -2.69
CA ALA A 4 -25.73 17.11 -1.31
C ALA A 4 -24.26 17.29 -0.89
N LYS A 5 -24.02 18.18 0.08
CA LYS A 5 -22.68 18.41 0.63
C LYS A 5 -22.49 17.50 1.83
N LEU A 6 -21.45 16.67 1.81
CA LEU A 6 -21.05 15.88 2.97
C LEU A 6 -20.71 16.82 4.13
N VAL A 7 -21.16 16.47 5.32
CA VAL A 7 -20.78 17.17 6.56
C VAL A 7 -19.34 16.80 6.94
N SER A 8 -18.62 17.72 7.57
CA SER A 8 -17.27 17.45 8.05
C SER A 8 -17.24 16.30 9.05
N PHE A 9 -16.15 15.53 9.07
CA PHE A 9 -15.95 14.49 10.06
C PHE A 9 -16.01 15.06 11.49
N LYS A 10 -16.71 14.36 12.38
CA LYS A 10 -16.83 14.75 13.80
C LYS A 10 -15.53 14.54 14.58
N TYR A 11 -14.72 13.58 14.15
CA TYR A 11 -13.46 13.17 14.79
C TYR A 11 -12.34 13.22 13.77
N GLY A 12 -11.15 13.62 14.22
CA GLY A 12 -9.92 13.54 13.42
C GLY A 12 -9.21 12.20 13.60
N GLU A 13 -8.32 11.89 12.66
CA GLU A 13 -7.40 10.74 12.77
C GLU A 13 -6.47 10.92 13.97
N ILE A 14 -6.19 9.82 14.69
CA ILE A 14 -5.19 9.79 15.75
C ILE A 14 -3.86 9.37 15.11
N PRO A 15 -2.82 10.22 15.13
CA PRO A 15 -1.56 9.91 14.47
C PRO A 15 -0.93 8.63 15.01
N VAL A 16 -0.30 7.87 14.10
CA VAL A 16 0.49 6.70 14.46
C VAL A 16 1.51 7.04 15.56
N GLY A 17 1.57 6.20 16.59
CA GLY A 17 2.45 6.41 17.74
C GLY A 17 1.93 7.36 18.81
N ALA A 18 0.82 8.08 18.62
CA ALA A 18 0.23 8.92 19.66
C ALA A 18 -0.34 8.10 20.83
N ILE A 19 -0.87 6.91 20.55
CA ILE A 19 -1.34 5.96 21.55
C ILE A 19 -0.19 5.02 21.95
N LYS A 20 0.05 4.89 23.26
CA LYS A 20 1.09 4.01 23.80
C LYS A 20 0.49 2.78 24.51
N PRO A 21 0.96 1.57 24.20
CA PRO A 21 0.41 0.34 24.75
C PRO A 21 0.84 0.15 26.21
N ARG A 22 0.02 -0.54 27.00
CA ARG A 22 0.30 -0.93 28.39
C ARG A 22 -0.14 -2.38 28.64
N GLY A 23 0.39 -2.98 29.71
CA GLY A 23 0.07 -4.35 30.12
C GLY A 23 0.30 -5.37 29.00
N TRP A 24 -0.61 -6.35 28.90
CA TRP A 24 -0.48 -7.47 27.98
C TRP A 24 -0.25 -7.06 26.51
N VAL A 25 -0.95 -6.03 26.01
CA VAL A 25 -0.76 -5.56 24.62
C VAL A 25 0.66 -5.04 24.39
N LYS A 26 1.24 -4.34 25.37
CA LYS A 26 2.63 -3.88 25.30
C LYS A 26 3.59 -5.07 25.23
N ASP A 27 3.32 -6.12 26.00
CA ASP A 27 4.15 -7.32 26.00
C ASP A 27 4.06 -8.07 24.66
N GLN A 28 2.88 -8.16 24.06
CA GLN A 28 2.73 -8.76 22.72
C GLN A 28 3.45 -7.96 21.64
N LEU A 29 3.35 -6.63 21.67
CA LEU A 29 4.07 -5.78 20.71
C LEU A 29 5.59 -5.89 20.90
N ARG A 30 6.08 -5.95 22.14
CA ARG A 30 7.50 -6.19 22.42
C ARG A 30 7.96 -7.56 21.93
N LEU A 31 7.17 -8.61 22.14
CA LEU A 31 7.48 -9.93 21.58
C LEU A 31 7.56 -9.93 20.05
N ALA A 32 6.72 -9.14 19.37
CA ALA A 32 6.83 -8.97 17.92
C ALA A 32 8.11 -8.22 17.52
N ALA A 33 8.47 -7.16 18.25
CA ALA A 33 9.65 -6.33 18.02
C ALA A 33 10.98 -7.06 18.29
N ASP A 34 11.01 -7.88 19.34
CA ASP A 34 12.16 -8.67 19.78
C ASP A 34 12.19 -10.07 19.12
N GLY A 35 11.14 -10.41 18.37
CA GLY A 35 10.97 -11.69 17.69
C GLY A 35 11.19 -11.63 16.19
N LEU A 36 10.62 -12.60 15.47
CA LEU A 36 10.84 -12.78 14.03
C LEU A 36 10.57 -11.49 13.24
N ALA A 37 9.44 -10.83 13.49
CA ALA A 37 8.98 -9.67 12.72
C ALA A 37 9.93 -8.46 12.84
N GLY A 38 10.34 -8.12 14.06
CA GLY A 38 11.25 -7.00 14.30
C GLY A 38 12.72 -7.26 13.92
N HIS A 39 13.09 -8.51 13.62
CA HIS A 39 14.44 -8.86 13.15
C HIS A 39 14.51 -9.16 11.65
N MET A 40 13.41 -9.05 10.89
CA MET A 40 13.41 -9.36 9.44
C MET A 40 14.44 -8.55 8.65
N PHE A 41 14.71 -7.30 9.04
CA PHE A 41 15.72 -6.44 8.39
C PHE A 41 17.16 -6.94 8.56
N GLU A 42 17.41 -7.87 9.49
CA GLU A 42 18.75 -8.38 9.81
C GLU A 42 19.10 -9.69 9.08
N PHE A 43 18.09 -10.52 8.76
CA PHE A 43 18.31 -11.85 8.18
C PHE A 43 17.39 -12.22 7.02
N TYR A 44 16.18 -11.67 6.92
CA TYR A 44 15.22 -12.14 5.93
C TYR A 44 15.59 -11.58 4.56
N ARG A 45 16.07 -12.43 3.66
CA ARG A 45 16.68 -12.02 2.39
C ARG A 45 15.80 -11.09 1.55
N TYR A 46 14.48 -11.27 1.55
CA TYR A 46 13.53 -10.46 0.80
C TYR A 46 13.17 -9.12 1.46
N VAL A 47 13.77 -8.82 2.61
CA VAL A 47 13.73 -7.50 3.25
C VAL A 47 15.14 -6.92 3.25
N LYS A 48 16.11 -7.63 3.85
CA LYS A 48 17.49 -7.17 3.98
C LYS A 48 18.20 -6.93 2.65
N ASN A 49 18.04 -7.83 1.69
CA ASN A 49 18.70 -7.79 0.38
C ASN A 49 17.70 -7.48 -0.74
N SER A 50 16.57 -6.86 -0.40
CA SER A 50 15.52 -6.54 -1.34
C SER A 50 16.00 -5.56 -2.40
N SER A 51 15.44 -5.65 -3.60
CA SER A 51 15.66 -4.65 -4.65
C SER A 51 15.15 -3.26 -4.26
N TRP A 52 14.22 -3.16 -3.31
CA TRP A 52 13.81 -1.91 -2.65
C TRP A 52 14.89 -1.26 -1.78
N LEU A 53 16.05 -1.91 -1.62
CA LEU A 53 17.24 -1.41 -0.91
C LEU A 53 18.51 -1.54 -1.77
N GLY A 54 18.35 -1.69 -3.10
CA GLY A 54 19.46 -1.85 -4.04
C GLY A 54 20.07 -3.26 -4.08
N GLY A 55 19.43 -4.22 -3.42
CA GLY A 55 19.77 -5.64 -3.55
C GLY A 55 19.12 -6.29 -4.78
N SER A 56 19.04 -7.62 -4.76
CA SER A 56 18.54 -8.42 -5.89
C SER A 56 17.59 -9.54 -5.48
N GLU A 57 17.19 -9.61 -4.22
CA GLU A 57 16.38 -10.70 -3.67
C GLU A 57 14.91 -10.30 -3.59
N GLU A 58 14.06 -10.98 -4.35
CA GLU A 58 12.61 -10.79 -4.30
C GLU A 58 11.88 -12.11 -4.07
N TYR A 59 10.81 -12.06 -3.26
CA TYR A 59 9.99 -13.24 -2.96
C TYR A 59 9.26 -13.75 -4.21
N SER A 60 8.82 -12.81 -5.04
CA SER A 60 8.07 -13.04 -6.28
C SER A 60 8.14 -11.80 -7.16
N GLU A 61 7.63 -11.89 -8.39
CA GLU A 61 7.49 -10.74 -9.31
C GLU A 61 6.50 -9.67 -8.84
N LEU A 62 5.88 -9.85 -7.67
CA LEU A 62 5.02 -8.85 -7.04
C LEU A 62 5.82 -7.76 -6.32
N ASN A 63 7.12 -7.97 -6.04
CA ASN A 63 7.99 -7.05 -5.30
C ASN A 63 7.38 -6.57 -3.97
N GLU A 64 6.62 -7.44 -3.29
CA GLU A 64 5.73 -7.05 -2.19
C GLU A 64 6.33 -7.24 -0.79
N ALA A 65 7.37 -8.07 -0.66
CA ALA A 65 7.86 -8.53 0.65
C ALA A 65 8.41 -7.38 1.51
N ALA A 66 9.27 -6.53 0.94
CA ALA A 66 9.82 -5.39 1.68
C ALA A 66 8.77 -4.29 1.95
N PRO A 67 7.89 -3.91 1.00
CA PRO A 67 6.75 -3.05 1.30
C PRO A 67 5.81 -3.57 2.40
N TYR A 68 5.52 -4.88 2.44
CA TYR A 68 4.74 -5.48 3.53
C TYR A 68 5.44 -5.34 4.89
N TRP A 69 6.73 -5.66 4.93
CA TRP A 69 7.53 -5.47 6.14
C TRP A 69 7.53 -4.01 6.59
N TYR A 70 7.73 -3.07 5.66
CA TYR A 70 7.75 -1.64 5.94
C TYR A 70 6.40 -1.14 6.49
N ASN A 71 5.28 -1.54 5.86
CA ASN A 71 3.94 -1.24 6.34
C ASN A 71 3.70 -1.73 7.78
N GLY A 72 4.20 -2.92 8.12
CA GLY A 72 4.07 -3.47 9.48
C GLY A 72 5.03 -2.85 10.50
N ILE A 73 6.27 -2.55 10.11
CA ILE A 73 7.33 -2.16 11.05
C ILE A 73 7.18 -0.72 11.52
N VAL A 74 6.68 0.18 10.67
CA VAL A 74 6.45 1.60 11.01
C VAL A 74 5.52 1.74 12.22
N PRO A 75 4.26 1.27 12.20
CA PRO A 75 3.39 1.42 13.37
C PRO A 75 3.94 0.72 14.61
N LEU A 76 4.61 -0.42 14.48
CA LEU A 76 5.25 -1.11 15.61
C LEU A 76 6.36 -0.25 16.26
N ALA A 77 7.27 0.28 15.44
CA ALA A 77 8.41 1.08 15.86
C ALA A 77 7.98 2.33 16.65
N TYR A 78 7.07 3.12 16.08
CA TYR A 78 6.64 4.37 16.70
C TYR A 78 5.69 4.15 17.88
N THR A 79 4.87 3.10 17.85
CA THR A 79 4.00 2.74 18.99
C THR A 79 4.80 2.32 20.22
N LEU A 80 5.86 1.53 20.04
CA LEU A 80 6.76 1.13 21.13
C LEU A 80 7.83 2.17 21.48
N ASN A 81 8.04 3.17 20.61
CA ASN A 81 9.18 4.07 20.67
C ASN A 81 10.52 3.30 20.64
N ASP A 82 10.63 2.35 19.72
CA ASP A 82 11.82 1.53 19.52
C ASP A 82 12.76 2.18 18.50
N GLU A 83 13.92 2.66 18.96
CA GLU A 83 14.87 3.39 18.12
C GLU A 83 15.55 2.52 17.06
N ARG A 84 15.72 1.21 17.31
CA ARG A 84 16.29 0.28 16.32
C ARG A 84 15.33 0.12 15.15
N LEU A 85 14.05 -0.13 15.45
CA LEU A 85 13.03 -0.32 14.42
C LEU A 85 12.75 0.97 13.64
N LYS A 86 12.75 2.13 14.31
CA LYS A 86 12.66 3.43 13.63
C LYS A 86 13.82 3.62 12.66
N ALA A 87 15.06 3.36 13.08
CA ALA A 87 16.23 3.51 12.22
C ALA A 87 16.14 2.61 10.96
N GLN A 88 15.67 1.37 11.11
CA GLN A 88 15.45 0.47 9.97
C GLN A 88 14.35 0.99 9.02
N ALA A 89 13.23 1.47 9.57
CA ALA A 89 12.15 2.05 8.78
C ALA A 89 12.59 3.32 8.04
N SER A 90 13.36 4.19 8.70
CA SER A 90 13.90 5.41 8.09
C SER A 90 14.91 5.07 6.99
N GLN A 91 15.80 4.10 7.20
CA GLN A 91 16.73 3.65 6.17
C GLN A 91 16.00 3.16 4.92
N PHE A 92 14.91 2.40 5.08
CA PHE A 92 14.09 1.96 3.96
C PHE A 92 13.42 3.12 3.24
N LEU A 93 12.78 4.03 4.00
CA LEU A 93 12.15 5.22 3.45
C LEU A 93 13.13 6.10 2.68
N ASP A 94 14.32 6.34 3.24
CA ASP A 94 15.38 7.15 2.64
C ASP A 94 15.78 6.57 1.29
N TYR A 95 16.02 5.26 1.23
CA TYR A 95 16.37 4.60 -0.03
C TYR A 95 15.25 4.78 -1.06
N VAL A 96 14.00 4.51 -0.68
CA VAL A 96 12.84 4.60 -1.58
C VAL A 96 12.66 6.01 -2.13
N ILE A 97 12.73 7.04 -1.29
CA ILE A 97 12.55 8.44 -1.73
C ILE A 97 13.72 8.89 -2.61
N THR A 98 14.97 8.60 -2.20
CA THR A 98 16.17 9.02 -2.95
C THR A 98 16.33 8.30 -4.29
N HIS A 99 15.70 7.13 -4.46
CA HIS A 99 15.70 6.35 -5.70
C HIS A 99 14.36 6.41 -6.44
N GLN A 100 13.45 7.32 -6.05
CA GLN A 100 12.22 7.55 -6.82
C GLN A 100 12.60 8.06 -8.22
N ALA A 101 12.17 7.36 -9.27
CA ALA A 101 12.52 7.70 -10.64
C ALA A 101 12.03 9.10 -11.04
N ASP A 102 12.61 9.69 -12.09
CA ASP A 102 12.32 11.07 -12.53
C ASP A 102 10.83 11.28 -12.88
N ASP A 103 10.18 10.26 -13.44
CA ASP A 103 8.76 10.26 -13.78
C ASP A 103 7.83 10.08 -12.55
N GLY A 104 8.39 9.81 -11.37
CA GLY A 104 7.65 9.61 -10.13
C GLY A 104 7.48 8.15 -9.70
N TRP A 105 8.01 7.17 -10.46
CA TRP A 105 7.91 5.77 -10.07
C TRP A 105 8.62 5.48 -8.75
N LEU A 106 7.92 4.81 -7.84
CA LEU A 106 8.48 4.33 -6.57
C LEU A 106 8.77 2.85 -6.67
N GLY A 107 10.04 2.46 -6.71
CA GLY A 107 10.49 1.08 -6.63
C GLY A 107 11.45 0.65 -7.75
N PRO A 108 11.86 -0.63 -7.77
CA PRO A 108 13.05 -1.11 -8.48
C PRO A 108 12.90 -1.24 -10.00
N GLU A 109 11.68 -1.24 -10.52
CA GLU A 109 11.36 -1.60 -11.90
C GLU A 109 11.66 -0.46 -12.87
N THR A 110 12.39 -0.81 -13.93
CA THR A 110 12.93 0.14 -14.91
C THR A 110 12.20 0.11 -16.26
N THR A 111 11.28 -0.83 -16.48
CA THR A 111 10.52 -0.95 -17.74
C THR A 111 9.02 -0.90 -17.49
N LYS A 112 8.27 -0.34 -18.45
CA LYS A 112 6.80 -0.27 -18.41
C LYS A 112 6.17 -1.62 -18.03
N GLU A 113 6.65 -2.70 -18.65
CA GLU A 113 6.06 -4.04 -18.58
C GLU A 113 6.23 -4.66 -17.20
N THR A 114 7.17 -4.19 -16.38
CA THR A 114 7.42 -4.71 -15.03
C THR A 114 6.78 -3.84 -13.95
N ARG A 115 6.29 -2.65 -14.30
CA ARG A 115 5.72 -1.68 -13.36
C ARG A 115 4.30 -2.02 -12.94
N GLY A 116 4.16 -2.92 -11.97
CA GLY A 116 2.89 -3.21 -11.29
C GLY A 116 2.59 -2.28 -10.11
N LEU A 117 1.35 -1.81 -10.00
CA LEU A 117 0.92 -0.93 -8.91
C LEU A 117 0.76 -1.65 -7.56
N TRP A 118 0.65 -2.97 -7.55
CA TRP A 118 0.31 -3.77 -6.37
C TRP A 118 1.21 -3.51 -5.15
N ALA A 119 2.54 -3.65 -5.27
CA ALA A 119 3.44 -3.41 -4.15
C ALA A 119 3.35 -1.98 -3.58
N ARG A 120 2.89 -1.01 -4.38
CA ARG A 120 2.80 0.39 -3.98
C ARG A 120 1.59 0.64 -3.11
N CYS A 121 0.55 -0.17 -3.20
CA CYS A 121 -0.55 -0.15 -2.22
C CYS A 121 0.01 -0.29 -0.80
N LEU A 122 0.91 -1.26 -0.60
CA LEU A 122 1.54 -1.58 0.68
C LEU A 122 2.58 -0.54 1.09
N LEU A 123 3.41 -0.10 0.13
CA LEU A 123 4.41 0.92 0.36
C LEU A 123 3.77 2.22 0.85
N LEU A 124 2.73 2.68 0.15
CA LEU A 124 2.06 3.94 0.45
C LEU A 124 1.38 3.88 1.82
N LEU A 125 0.77 2.75 2.21
CA LEU A 125 0.25 2.56 3.57
C LEU A 125 1.34 2.81 4.64
N GLY A 126 2.52 2.21 4.44
CA GLY A 126 3.67 2.44 5.32
C GLY A 126 4.15 3.89 5.31
N MET A 127 4.21 4.54 4.13
CA MET A 127 4.63 5.93 3.98
C MET A 127 3.65 6.89 4.67
N ALA A 128 2.34 6.68 4.51
CA ALA A 128 1.31 7.46 5.19
C ALA A 128 1.45 7.32 6.72
N ALA A 129 1.60 6.08 7.22
CA ALA A 129 1.85 5.84 8.64
C ALA A 129 3.14 6.53 9.13
N HIS A 130 4.20 6.53 8.33
CA HIS A 130 5.47 7.17 8.66
C HIS A 130 5.35 8.69 8.71
N ALA A 131 4.64 9.30 7.75
CA ALA A 131 4.34 10.73 7.72
C ALA A 131 3.44 11.20 8.87
N GLN A 132 2.59 10.33 9.40
CA GLN A 132 1.83 10.59 10.62
C GLN A 132 2.70 10.49 11.88
N ALA A 133 3.61 9.50 11.92
CA ALA A 133 4.43 9.22 13.09
C ALA A 133 5.64 10.16 13.25
N GLU A 134 6.13 10.71 12.14
CA GLU A 134 7.29 11.62 12.09
C GLU A 134 6.95 12.91 11.34
N PRO A 135 6.34 13.91 12.00
CA PRO A 135 5.89 15.14 11.36
C PRO A 135 6.98 15.92 10.63
N GLY A 136 8.26 15.80 11.06
CA GLY A 136 9.39 16.48 10.42
C GLY A 136 9.70 15.98 9.00
N ARG A 137 9.22 14.79 8.63
CA ARG A 137 9.39 14.20 7.29
C ARG A 137 8.11 14.22 6.46
N ARG A 138 7.01 14.73 7.02
CA ARG A 138 5.68 14.65 6.43
C ARG A 138 5.63 15.18 5.01
N ASP A 139 6.14 16.39 4.78
CA ASP A 139 6.04 17.05 3.48
C ASP A 139 6.88 16.34 2.41
N GLU A 140 8.07 15.84 2.78
CA GLU A 140 8.94 15.03 1.91
C GLU A 140 8.18 13.78 1.42
N ILE A 141 7.59 13.04 2.36
CA ILE A 141 6.85 11.81 2.10
C ILE A 141 5.63 12.10 1.22
N ILE A 142 4.82 13.11 1.57
CA ILE A 142 3.64 13.52 0.80
C ILE A 142 4.01 13.92 -0.62
N ASN A 143 5.08 14.68 -0.81
CA ASN A 143 5.55 15.07 -2.14
C ASN A 143 5.97 13.86 -2.97
N SER A 144 6.65 12.88 -2.37
CA SER A 144 7.02 11.63 -3.04
C SER A 144 5.77 10.82 -3.45
N MET A 145 4.80 10.67 -2.55
CA MET A 145 3.52 10.00 -2.83
C MET A 145 2.72 10.71 -3.94
N LEU A 146 2.72 12.05 -3.97
CA LEU A 146 2.05 12.84 -5.01
C LEU A 146 2.67 12.63 -6.39
N ARG A 147 4.00 12.60 -6.49
CA ARG A 147 4.71 12.30 -7.75
C ARG A 147 4.31 10.93 -8.29
N PHE A 148 4.30 9.91 -7.42
CA PHE A 148 3.84 8.58 -7.78
C PHE A 148 2.37 8.57 -8.19
N THR A 149 1.48 9.24 -7.44
CA THR A 149 0.05 9.28 -7.74
C THR A 149 -0.23 9.88 -9.11
N ARG A 150 0.47 10.97 -9.49
CA ARG A 150 0.35 11.56 -10.82
C ARG A 150 0.81 10.61 -11.93
N LEU A 151 1.89 9.86 -11.70
CA LEU A 151 2.33 8.83 -12.66
C LEU A 151 1.31 7.69 -12.77
N ALA A 152 0.84 7.16 -11.64
CA ALA A 152 -0.17 6.10 -11.60
C ALA A 152 -1.46 6.54 -12.30
N HIS A 153 -1.90 7.78 -12.10
CA HIS A 153 -3.02 8.37 -12.82
C HIS A 153 -2.83 8.30 -14.35
N ILE A 154 -1.67 8.77 -14.85
CA ILE A 154 -1.35 8.74 -16.29
C ILE A 154 -1.31 7.31 -16.82
N MET A 155 -0.69 6.38 -16.08
CA MET A 155 -0.62 4.97 -16.45
C MET A 155 -2.02 4.36 -16.55
N ILE A 156 -2.89 4.61 -15.56
CA ILE A 156 -4.24 4.06 -15.53
C ILE A 156 -5.13 4.65 -16.63
N GLN A 157 -5.00 5.96 -16.90
CA GLN A 157 -5.69 6.58 -18.04
C GLN A 157 -5.25 6.00 -19.39
N ASN A 158 -3.98 5.58 -19.48
CA ASN A 158 -3.41 4.94 -20.66
C ASN A 158 -3.71 3.44 -20.69
N ASP A 159 -4.99 3.10 -20.80
CA ASP A 159 -5.48 1.73 -20.86
C ASP A 159 -5.07 0.89 -19.63
N TYR A 160 -5.23 1.43 -18.43
CA TYR A 160 -5.02 0.69 -17.17
C TYR A 160 -3.61 0.08 -17.00
N GLN A 161 -2.57 0.68 -17.56
CA GLN A 161 -1.18 0.18 -17.45
C GLN A 161 -0.74 0.01 -15.99
N GLY A 162 -0.03 -1.09 -15.72
CA GLY A 162 0.42 -1.44 -14.37
C GLY A 162 -0.69 -1.94 -13.43
N TYR A 163 -1.94 -1.97 -13.89
CA TYR A 163 -3.10 -2.38 -13.11
C TYR A 163 -3.89 -3.53 -13.76
N LEU A 164 -4.34 -3.37 -15.01
CA LEU A 164 -4.80 -4.47 -15.85
C LEU A 164 -3.59 -5.02 -16.63
N SER A 165 -3.43 -6.33 -16.66
CA SER A 165 -2.33 -6.97 -17.41
C SER A 165 -2.60 -6.96 -18.92
N HIS A 166 -1.61 -6.55 -19.70
CA HIS A 166 -1.59 -6.60 -21.16
C HIS A 166 -0.58 -7.64 -21.66
N GLU A 167 -0.58 -7.89 -22.97
CA GLU A 167 0.42 -8.76 -23.59
C GLU A 167 1.85 -8.22 -23.36
N GLY A 168 2.72 -9.06 -22.82
CA GLY A 168 4.12 -8.71 -22.52
C GLY A 168 4.35 -8.18 -21.11
N ASP A 169 3.28 -7.83 -20.37
CA ASP A 169 3.40 -7.40 -18.97
C ASP A 169 3.87 -8.56 -18.07
N ARG A 170 4.72 -8.21 -17.12
CA ARG A 170 5.33 -9.08 -16.11
C ARG A 170 5.18 -8.43 -14.73
N PHE A 171 3.92 -8.27 -14.34
CA PHE A 171 3.52 -7.87 -13.00
C PHE A 171 2.20 -8.56 -12.64
N ASP A 172 2.01 -8.82 -11.35
CA ASP A 172 0.75 -9.30 -10.76
C ASP A 172 -0.04 -10.33 -11.59
N PRO A 173 0.56 -11.48 -11.95
CA PRO A 173 -0.10 -12.49 -12.78
C PRO A 173 -1.40 -13.03 -12.15
N LEU A 174 -1.54 -12.90 -10.83
CA LEU A 174 -2.65 -13.43 -10.06
C LEU A 174 -3.74 -12.37 -9.78
N LYS A 175 -3.58 -11.13 -10.25
CA LYS A 175 -4.56 -10.05 -10.13
C LYS A 175 -4.85 -9.65 -8.67
N PHE A 176 -3.84 -9.66 -7.80
CA PHE A 176 -3.95 -9.19 -6.42
C PHE A 176 -4.26 -7.69 -6.33
N GLY A 177 -3.64 -6.87 -7.18
CA GLY A 177 -3.91 -5.44 -7.28
C GLY A 177 -5.36 -5.15 -7.60
N LEU A 178 -5.93 -5.88 -8.57
CA LEU A 178 -7.35 -5.75 -8.93
C LEU A 178 -8.28 -6.23 -7.81
N ALA A 179 -7.95 -7.35 -7.16
CA ALA A 179 -8.73 -7.85 -6.03
C ALA A 179 -8.68 -6.92 -4.81
N ARG A 180 -7.66 -6.06 -4.71
CA ARG A 180 -7.42 -5.18 -3.55
C ARG A 180 -7.32 -3.72 -3.95
N ALA A 181 -8.14 -3.30 -4.91
CA ALA A 181 -8.24 -1.92 -5.37
C ALA A 181 -8.38 -0.92 -4.20
N HIS A 182 -9.14 -1.31 -3.16
CA HIS A 182 -9.38 -0.53 -1.97
C HIS A 182 -8.10 -0.21 -1.15
N GLU A 183 -7.04 -1.02 -1.22
CA GLU A 183 -5.83 -0.79 -0.43
C GLU A 183 -5.13 0.52 -0.86
N LEU A 184 -4.96 0.73 -2.17
CA LEU A 184 -4.40 1.99 -2.67
C LEU A 184 -5.38 3.14 -2.46
N SER A 185 -6.68 2.94 -2.76
CA SER A 185 -7.71 3.97 -2.53
C SER A 185 -7.76 4.46 -1.09
N THR A 186 -7.56 3.58 -0.10
CA THR A 186 -7.52 3.97 1.32
C THR A 186 -6.37 4.95 1.59
N THR A 187 -5.20 4.69 1.03
CA THR A 187 -4.06 5.60 1.21
C THR A 187 -4.19 6.87 0.38
N LEU A 188 -4.76 6.77 -0.82
CA LEU A 188 -5.05 7.94 -1.65
C LEU A 188 -6.09 8.85 -0.98
N GLN A 189 -7.06 8.29 -0.26
CA GLN A 189 -7.99 9.08 0.56
C GLN A 189 -7.24 9.84 1.67
N TRP A 190 -6.31 9.18 2.38
CA TRP A 190 -5.46 9.87 3.35
C TRP A 190 -4.64 10.98 2.68
N LEU A 191 -4.07 10.73 1.51
CA LEU A 191 -3.31 11.75 0.77
C LEU A 191 -4.20 12.93 0.36
N TYR A 192 -5.40 12.66 -0.16
CA TYR A 192 -6.40 13.66 -0.56
C TYR A 192 -6.71 14.65 0.57
N GLU A 193 -6.86 14.14 1.80
CA GLU A 193 -7.16 14.94 2.99
C GLU A 193 -5.97 15.78 3.46
N ASN A 194 -4.75 15.40 3.07
CA ASN A 194 -3.50 15.97 3.57
C ASN A 194 -2.72 16.77 2.53
N VAL A 195 -3.31 17.07 1.37
CA VAL A 195 -2.72 17.91 0.33
C VAL A 195 -3.56 19.15 0.06
N ALA A 196 -2.92 20.12 -0.59
CA ALA A 196 -3.57 21.32 -1.10
C ALA A 196 -4.62 20.99 -2.18
N GLU A 197 -5.64 21.85 -2.31
CA GLU A 197 -6.84 21.61 -3.09
C GLU A 197 -6.56 21.33 -4.58
N GLU A 198 -5.53 21.96 -5.15
CA GLU A 198 -5.09 21.77 -6.53
C GLU A 198 -4.60 20.36 -6.85
N ASN A 199 -4.26 19.55 -5.83
CA ASN A 199 -3.81 18.17 -6.00
C ASN A 199 -4.95 17.16 -5.81
N ARG A 200 -6.12 17.59 -5.33
CA ARG A 200 -7.20 16.69 -4.91
C ARG A 200 -7.88 15.99 -6.08
N SER A 201 -8.03 16.66 -7.22
CA SER A 201 -8.69 16.10 -8.40
C SER A 201 -7.94 14.87 -8.93
N VAL A 202 -6.63 14.97 -9.16
CA VAL A 202 -5.84 13.85 -9.68
C VAL A 202 -5.88 12.63 -8.74
N ILE A 203 -5.90 12.86 -7.41
CA ILE A 203 -6.00 11.77 -6.44
C ILE A 203 -7.38 11.12 -6.51
N TRP A 204 -8.44 11.92 -6.53
CA TRP A 204 -9.82 11.43 -6.63
C TRP A 204 -10.06 10.64 -7.92
N ASP A 205 -9.66 11.21 -9.06
CA ASP A 205 -9.80 10.59 -10.37
C ASP A 205 -9.02 9.27 -10.44
N THR A 206 -7.85 9.20 -9.80
CA THR A 206 -7.09 7.94 -9.69
C THR A 206 -7.88 6.87 -8.95
N MET A 207 -8.48 7.21 -7.79
CA MET A 207 -9.30 6.25 -7.03
C MET A 207 -10.50 5.75 -7.84
N ASP A 208 -11.19 6.64 -8.54
CA ASP A 208 -12.38 6.31 -9.35
C ASP A 208 -12.02 5.39 -10.53
N LEU A 209 -10.90 5.67 -11.20
CA LEU A 209 -10.36 4.81 -12.24
C LEU A 209 -9.94 3.43 -11.68
N MET A 210 -9.33 3.36 -10.50
CA MET A 210 -8.98 2.06 -9.89
C MET A 210 -10.20 1.19 -9.60
N TRP A 211 -11.29 1.79 -9.11
CA TRP A 211 -12.56 1.08 -8.93
C TRP A 211 -13.13 0.61 -10.27
N THR A 212 -13.15 1.48 -11.27
CA THR A 212 -13.61 1.15 -12.62
C THR A 212 -12.78 0.00 -13.22
N GLY A 213 -11.46 0.04 -13.07
CA GLY A 213 -10.56 -1.01 -13.55
C GLY A 213 -10.76 -2.34 -12.81
N ALA A 214 -11.09 -2.32 -11.51
CA ALA A 214 -11.45 -3.53 -10.77
C ALA A 214 -12.75 -4.15 -11.31
N GLU A 215 -13.75 -3.33 -11.64
CA GLU A 215 -14.98 -3.80 -12.29
C GLU A 215 -14.70 -4.45 -13.65
N ILE A 216 -13.93 -3.78 -14.51
CA ILE A 216 -13.49 -4.30 -15.81
C ILE A 216 -12.72 -5.62 -15.63
N GLY A 217 -11.86 -5.70 -14.62
CA GLY A 217 -11.06 -6.87 -14.26
C GLY A 217 -11.85 -8.01 -13.62
N GLY A 218 -13.17 -7.85 -13.40
CA GLY A 218 -14.03 -8.85 -12.76
C GLY A 218 -13.74 -9.03 -11.26
N ARG A 219 -13.46 -7.93 -10.56
CA ARG A 219 -13.11 -7.85 -9.13
C ARG A 219 -13.95 -6.79 -8.40
N ASP A 220 -15.24 -6.74 -8.72
CA ASP A 220 -16.20 -5.81 -8.14
C ASP A 220 -16.75 -6.34 -6.80
N TRP A 221 -16.26 -5.79 -5.68
CA TRP A 221 -16.71 -6.17 -4.32
C TRP A 221 -18.16 -5.79 -4.05
N SER A 222 -18.70 -4.76 -4.71
CA SER A 222 -20.11 -4.34 -4.51
C SER A 222 -21.11 -5.40 -4.96
N LYS A 223 -20.67 -6.33 -5.84
CA LYS A 223 -21.46 -7.44 -6.36
C LYS A 223 -21.07 -8.80 -5.78
N PHE A 224 -20.08 -8.86 -4.88
CA PHE A 224 -19.57 -10.13 -4.36
C PHE A 224 -20.40 -10.66 -3.18
N PHE A 225 -20.72 -9.80 -2.20
CA PHE A 225 -21.41 -10.20 -0.96
C PHE A 225 -22.95 -10.25 -1.11
N VAL A 226 -23.44 -10.88 -2.17
CA VAL A 226 -24.87 -11.04 -2.45
C VAL A 226 -25.24 -12.50 -2.66
N PRO A 227 -26.51 -12.91 -2.40
CA PRO A 227 -26.98 -14.26 -2.66
C PRO A 227 -26.71 -14.69 -4.11
N GLY A 228 -26.10 -15.85 -4.29
CA GLY A 228 -25.75 -16.40 -5.61
C GLY A 228 -24.36 -16.03 -6.12
N ALA A 229 -23.75 -14.94 -5.63
CA ALA A 229 -22.37 -14.57 -5.94
C ALA A 229 -21.39 -15.01 -4.83
N PHE A 230 -21.76 -14.81 -3.57
CA PHE A 230 -20.94 -15.21 -2.43
C PHE A 230 -20.93 -16.75 -2.27
N PRO A 231 -19.76 -17.41 -2.24
CA PRO A 231 -19.69 -18.87 -2.07
C PRO A 231 -20.26 -19.32 -0.71
N THR A 232 -21.19 -20.26 -0.73
CA THR A 232 -21.79 -20.87 0.48
C THR A 232 -21.19 -22.25 0.82
N SER A 233 -20.28 -22.75 -0.01
CA SER A 233 -19.51 -23.97 0.22
C SER A 233 -18.06 -23.65 0.59
N ALA A 234 -17.36 -24.63 1.15
CA ALA A 234 -15.93 -24.50 1.43
C ALA A 234 -15.14 -24.12 0.17
N SER A 235 -14.18 -23.20 0.33
CA SER A 235 -13.25 -22.83 -0.73
C SER A 235 -12.24 -23.97 -0.92
N ILE A 236 -12.27 -24.63 -2.09
CA ILE A 236 -11.35 -25.73 -2.45
C ILE A 236 -10.49 -25.27 -3.62
N LYS A 237 -9.17 -25.51 -3.54
CA LYS A 237 -8.25 -25.19 -4.64
C LYS A 237 -8.53 -26.06 -5.87
N PRO A 238 -8.41 -25.51 -7.10
CA PRO A 238 -8.07 -24.13 -7.43
C PRO A 238 -9.30 -23.19 -7.41
N GLN A 239 -9.18 -22.04 -6.75
CA GLN A 239 -10.18 -20.98 -6.75
C GLN A 239 -9.64 -19.66 -7.33
N PRO A 240 -10.51 -18.78 -7.85
CA PRO A 240 -10.09 -17.44 -8.25
C PRO A 240 -9.42 -16.69 -7.11
N ASN A 241 -8.43 -15.85 -7.42
CA ASN A 241 -7.77 -14.96 -6.45
C ASN A 241 -8.79 -14.14 -5.63
N PHE A 242 -9.92 -13.76 -6.23
CA PHE A 242 -10.99 -13.01 -5.55
C PHE A 242 -11.64 -13.77 -4.38
N GLN A 243 -11.61 -15.11 -4.41
CA GLN A 243 -12.10 -15.99 -3.33
C GLN A 243 -10.96 -16.45 -2.40
N HIS A 244 -9.77 -15.87 -2.53
CA HIS A 244 -8.68 -16.10 -1.60
C HIS A 244 -9.09 -15.56 -0.21
N GLY A 245 -8.96 -16.38 0.83
CA GLY A 245 -9.53 -16.07 2.15
C GLY A 245 -9.07 -14.74 2.73
N ILE A 246 -7.82 -14.34 2.48
CA ILE A 246 -7.31 -13.03 2.92
C ILE A 246 -8.03 -11.89 2.19
N ASN A 247 -8.19 -11.99 0.87
CA ASN A 247 -8.88 -10.97 0.09
C ASN A 247 -10.35 -10.85 0.51
N VAL A 248 -11.03 -11.97 0.77
CA VAL A 248 -12.42 -11.97 1.26
C VAL A 248 -12.54 -11.34 2.65
N ALA A 249 -11.52 -11.49 3.50
CA ALA A 249 -11.51 -10.87 4.83
C ALA A 249 -11.22 -9.35 4.79
N GLN A 250 -10.64 -8.85 3.69
CA GLN A 250 -10.29 -7.45 3.49
C GLN A 250 -11.27 -6.68 2.59
N GLY A 251 -11.99 -7.39 1.71
CA GLY A 251 -12.92 -6.83 0.72
C GLY A 251 -14.30 -6.46 1.23
#